data_AF-A0A411LVY2-F1
#
_entry.id   AF-A0A411LVY2-F1
#
_cell.length_a   1.000
_cell.length_b   1.000
_cell.length_c   1.000
_cell.angle_alpha   90.00
_cell.angle_beta   90.00
_cell.angle_gamma   90.00
#
_symmetry.space_group_name_H-M   'P 1'
#
loop_
_entity.id
_entity.type
_entity.pdbx_description
1 polymer ?
#
loop_
_entity_poly.entity_id
_entity_poly.type
_entity_poly.pdbx_seq_one_letter_code
_entity_poly.pdbx_strand_id
1 'polypeptide(L)'
;MSFLLSLIFMIPLSFFSCFWIVSYFFFFLSFLFLLNIGFKSEFMMISYCLGMDLLSFTMILLSFWICSLMILASEKLFKLINFFNLFLFVIMILMVSLYMVFSSLNLFIFYLFFEISLIPTLFLILGWGYQPERISAGVYLLFYTLLVSLPMMVSLFYLYSKFNSLEFYFFFFSFDNLILYFCVNMVFFVKIPMFFIHLWLPKAHVEAPVSGSMILAGVMLKLGGYGLLRMMKLFLEIGMKVNLMFIVISMIGGLIVSFICIRQSDIKSLIAYSSVAHMGMVLAGVMTLSLWGFWGALVLMLAHGLCSSGLFCLANISYERISSRSIYLNKGLINITPNLSLWWFLLCSANMSAPPSMNLLGEILLINTLIMYNKFLSLPLFFLCLFSAVYSLFLYSYTQHGVLCSSLYSFYQINYREYLLLFLHWFPLNLLILKSELVILWI
;
A
#
# COMPACT_ATOMS: atom_id res chain seq x y z
N MET A 1 7.92 21.02 -9.16
CA MET A 1 9.34 20.74 -9.52
C MET A 1 10.34 20.83 -8.38
N SER A 2 10.22 21.78 -7.44
CA SER A 2 11.19 21.95 -6.33
C SER A 2 11.47 20.65 -5.56
N PHE A 3 10.43 19.88 -5.21
CA PHE A 3 10.57 18.60 -4.52
C PHE A 3 11.30 17.54 -5.37
N LEU A 4 10.99 17.44 -6.66
CA LEU A 4 11.67 16.51 -7.55
C LEU A 4 13.16 16.84 -7.71
N LEU A 5 13.49 18.13 -7.89
CA LEU A 5 14.88 18.56 -7.95
C LEU A 5 15.62 18.24 -6.65
N SER A 6 14.99 18.48 -5.49
CA SER A 6 15.58 18.12 -4.20
C SER A 6 15.89 16.62 -4.08
N LEU A 7 15.01 15.75 -4.60
CA LEU A 7 15.24 14.30 -4.63
C LEU A 7 16.40 13.91 -5.55
N ILE A 8 16.55 14.57 -6.71
CA ILE A 8 17.67 14.31 -7.63
C ILE A 8 19.00 14.74 -6.99
N PHE A 9 19.05 15.90 -6.35
CA PHE A 9 20.25 16.37 -5.64
C PHE A 9 20.61 15.52 -4.42
N MET A 10 19.68 14.73 -3.90
CA MET A 10 19.94 13.76 -2.83
C MET A 10 20.63 12.48 -3.31
N ILE A 11 20.62 12.17 -4.60
CA ILE A 11 21.19 10.92 -5.14
C ILE A 11 22.69 10.78 -4.81
N PRO A 12 23.56 11.79 -5.03
CA PRO A 12 24.98 11.68 -4.68
C PRO A 12 25.23 11.39 -3.19
N LEU A 13 24.38 11.91 -2.30
CA LEU A 13 24.49 11.72 -0.85
C LEU A 13 24.34 10.26 -0.43
N SER A 14 23.66 9.43 -1.23
CA SER A 14 23.56 7.98 -0.98
C SER A 14 24.90 7.25 -1.06
N PHE A 15 25.87 7.78 -1.83
CA PHE A 15 27.20 7.16 -1.99
C PHE A 15 28.22 7.63 -0.94
N PHE A 16 28.00 8.78 -0.28
CA PHE A 16 28.86 9.32 0.78
C PHE A 16 28.61 8.69 2.17
N SER A 17 28.12 7.44 2.21
CA SER A 17 27.89 6.63 3.42
C SER A 17 27.03 7.24 4.55
N CYS A 18 26.27 8.30 4.25
CA CYS A 18 25.49 9.07 5.22
C CYS A 18 24.07 8.53 5.44
N PHE A 19 23.93 7.30 5.98
CA PHE A 19 22.63 6.59 6.11
C PHE A 19 21.55 7.39 6.85
N TRP A 20 21.86 7.91 8.03
CA TRP A 20 20.89 8.65 8.85
C TRP A 20 20.52 10.01 8.27
N ILE A 21 21.48 10.68 7.63
CA ILE A 21 21.26 12.00 7.02
C ILE A 21 20.21 11.90 5.91
N VAL A 22 20.26 10.85 5.07
CA VAL A 22 19.23 10.61 4.04
C VAL A 22 17.85 10.45 4.69
N SER A 23 17.75 9.72 5.82
CA SER A 23 16.48 9.57 6.53
C SER A 23 15.93 10.90 7.06
N TYR A 24 16.79 11.76 7.63
CA TYR A 24 16.38 13.07 8.13
C TYR A 24 15.94 14.01 7.02
N PHE A 25 16.62 13.99 5.87
CA PHE A 25 16.17 14.77 4.72
C PHE A 25 14.81 14.31 4.18
N PHE A 26 14.53 13.00 4.16
CA PHE A 26 13.19 12.53 3.78
C PHE A 26 12.11 13.02 4.74
N PHE A 27 12.35 12.99 6.05
CA PHE A 27 11.42 13.57 7.02
C PHE A 27 11.24 15.07 6.79
N PHE A 28 12.33 15.80 6.60
CA PHE A 28 12.27 17.24 6.32
C PHE A 28 11.45 17.55 5.05
N LEU A 29 11.66 16.80 3.97
CA LEU A 29 10.88 16.92 2.74
C LEU A 29 9.40 16.60 2.97
N SER A 30 9.09 15.57 3.77
CA SER A 30 7.70 15.23 4.10
C SER A 30 6.99 16.37 4.86
N PHE A 31 7.68 17.03 5.80
CA PHE A 31 7.14 18.18 6.53
C PHE A 31 6.98 19.41 5.62
N LEU A 32 7.96 19.70 4.76
CA LEU A 32 7.81 20.76 3.77
C LEU A 32 6.65 20.50 2.80
N PHE A 33 6.42 19.24 2.43
CA PHE A 33 5.32 18.88 1.57
C PHE A 33 3.97 19.07 2.27
N LEU A 34 3.85 18.69 3.56
CA LEU A 34 2.68 18.97 4.40
C LEU A 34 2.32 20.45 4.48
N LEU A 35 3.30 21.36 4.47
CA LEU A 35 3.04 22.80 4.50
C LEU A 35 2.41 23.32 3.20
N ASN A 36 2.58 22.61 2.09
CA ASN A 36 2.06 22.99 0.77
C ASN A 36 0.67 22.40 0.47
N ILE A 37 -0.08 21.96 1.48
CA ILE A 37 -1.47 21.52 1.30
C ILE A 37 -2.31 22.70 0.82
N GLY A 38 -2.97 22.53 -0.33
CA GLY A 38 -4.11 23.35 -0.69
C GLY A 38 -5.41 22.56 -0.61
N PHE A 39 -6.47 23.20 -0.11
CA PHE A 39 -7.78 22.59 0.12
C PHE A 39 -8.70 22.62 -1.10
N LYS A 40 -8.19 23.03 -2.27
CA LYS A 40 -8.98 23.08 -3.49
C LYS A 40 -8.96 21.73 -4.19
N SER A 41 -10.10 21.34 -4.75
CA SER A 41 -10.24 20.14 -5.58
C SER A 41 -9.57 20.27 -6.96
N GLU A 42 -9.14 21.48 -7.33
CA GLU A 42 -8.43 21.74 -8.58
C GLU A 42 -6.95 21.35 -8.49
N PHE A 43 -6.37 21.04 -9.65
CA PHE A 43 -4.95 20.76 -9.76
C PHE A 43 -4.13 22.00 -9.40
N MET A 44 -3.21 21.81 -8.47
CA MET A 44 -2.24 22.82 -8.05
C MET A 44 -0.84 22.47 -8.55
N MET A 45 0.08 23.44 -8.46
CA MET A 45 1.51 23.26 -8.77
C MET A 45 1.80 22.70 -10.17
N ILE A 46 1.07 23.19 -11.18
CA ILE A 46 1.16 22.72 -12.56
C ILE A 46 2.49 23.15 -13.18
N SER A 47 3.29 22.21 -13.67
CA SER A 47 4.53 22.47 -14.42
C SER A 47 4.95 21.25 -15.25
N TYR A 48 5.33 21.45 -16.53
CA TYR A 48 5.86 20.41 -17.44
C TYR A 48 5.16 19.03 -17.33
N CYS A 49 3.84 18.99 -17.57
CA CYS A 49 3.00 17.79 -17.49
C CYS A 49 2.88 17.15 -16.09
N LEU A 50 3.31 17.85 -15.03
CA LEU A 50 3.07 17.47 -13.64
C LEU A 50 2.05 18.43 -13.01
N GLY A 51 1.20 17.90 -12.13
CA GLY A 51 0.22 18.64 -11.36
C GLY A 51 -0.25 17.82 -10.16
N MET A 52 -0.78 18.50 -9.14
CA MET A 52 -1.20 17.85 -7.90
C MET A 52 -2.61 18.28 -7.49
N ASP A 53 -3.56 17.34 -7.59
CA ASP A 53 -4.83 17.36 -6.84
C ASP A 53 -4.63 16.81 -5.43
N LEU A 54 -5.68 16.88 -4.61
CA LEU A 54 -5.76 16.23 -3.30
C LEU A 54 -5.50 14.71 -3.34
N LEU A 55 -5.98 13.98 -4.37
CA LEU A 55 -5.64 12.54 -4.59
C LEU A 55 -4.14 12.34 -4.68
N SER A 56 -3.50 13.03 -5.60
CA SER A 56 -2.06 12.91 -5.85
C SER A 56 -1.26 13.42 -4.66
N PHE A 57 -1.70 14.51 -4.03
CA PHE A 57 -1.03 15.10 -2.89
C PHE A 57 -0.95 14.10 -1.72
N THR A 58 -2.08 13.51 -1.33
CA THR A 58 -2.13 12.56 -0.22
C THR A 58 -1.29 11.30 -0.49
N MET A 59 -1.28 10.80 -1.73
CA MET A 59 -0.47 9.65 -2.12
C MET A 59 1.03 9.96 -2.19
N ILE A 60 1.41 11.14 -2.66
CA ILE A 60 2.80 11.62 -2.64
C ILE A 60 3.26 11.77 -1.19
N LEU A 61 2.44 12.35 -0.31
CA LEU A 61 2.75 12.48 1.10
C LEU A 61 2.98 11.11 1.76
N LEU A 62 2.10 10.13 1.50
CA LEU A 62 2.26 8.77 1.99
C LEU A 62 3.58 8.15 1.49
N SER A 63 3.95 8.40 0.23
CA SER A 63 5.20 7.87 -0.33
C SER A 63 6.44 8.42 0.37
N PHE A 64 6.51 9.74 0.61
CA PHE A 64 7.61 10.35 1.37
C PHE A 64 7.69 9.78 2.78
N TRP A 65 6.55 9.63 3.44
CA TRP A 65 6.48 9.12 4.81
C TRP A 65 6.90 7.66 4.93
N ILE A 66 6.43 6.78 4.04
CA ILE A 66 6.78 5.35 4.11
C ILE A 66 8.25 5.14 3.73
N CYS A 67 8.80 5.89 2.79
CA CYS A 67 10.22 5.75 2.43
C CYS A 67 11.17 6.24 3.52
N SER A 68 10.81 7.25 4.30
CA SER A 68 11.59 7.60 5.50
C SER A 68 11.55 6.50 6.55
N LEU A 69 10.37 5.90 6.78
CA LEU A 69 10.18 4.79 7.71
C LEU A 69 10.92 3.52 7.29
N MET A 70 11.03 3.24 5.99
CA MET A 70 11.80 2.12 5.48
C MET A 70 13.29 2.20 5.86
N ILE A 71 13.88 3.38 5.70
CA ILE A 71 15.30 3.60 6.06
C ILE A 71 15.46 3.46 7.57
N LEU A 72 14.53 4.02 8.36
CA LEU A 72 14.54 3.81 9.80
C LEU A 72 14.43 2.34 10.17
N ALA A 73 13.59 1.55 9.50
CA ALA A 73 13.41 0.12 9.79
C ALA A 73 14.68 -0.70 9.56
N SER A 74 15.43 -0.38 8.50
CA SER A 74 16.54 -1.19 7.98
C SER A 74 17.90 -0.89 8.60
N GLU A 75 17.97 -0.49 9.87
CA GLU A 75 19.24 -0.25 10.59
C GLU A 75 20.14 -1.49 10.61
N LYS A 76 19.56 -2.69 10.64
CA LYS A 76 20.32 -3.96 10.60
C LYS A 76 21.25 -4.03 9.39
N LEU A 77 20.87 -3.46 8.25
CA LEU A 77 21.72 -3.40 7.05
C LEU A 77 22.94 -2.50 7.26
N PHE A 78 22.75 -1.37 7.95
CA PHE A 78 23.83 -0.46 8.30
C PHE A 78 24.80 -1.10 9.29
N LYS A 79 24.28 -1.75 10.34
CA LYS A 79 25.09 -2.45 11.35
C LYS A 79 25.93 -3.59 10.77
N LEU A 80 25.38 -4.32 9.78
CA LEU A 80 26.06 -5.44 9.12
C LEU A 80 26.89 -5.02 7.89
N ILE A 81 26.92 -3.73 7.55
CA ILE A 81 27.62 -3.18 6.37
C ILE A 81 27.20 -3.89 5.06
N ASN A 82 25.94 -4.36 4.98
CA ASN A 82 25.47 -5.12 3.83
C ASN A 82 24.96 -4.20 2.71
N PHE A 83 25.87 -3.76 1.83
CA PHE A 83 25.56 -2.93 0.64
C PHE A 83 24.58 -1.77 0.90
N PHE A 84 24.74 -1.08 2.03
CA PHE A 84 23.80 -0.05 2.47
C PHE A 84 23.75 1.18 1.52
N ASN A 85 24.85 1.52 0.84
CA ASN A 85 24.86 2.60 -0.16
C ASN A 85 23.94 2.28 -1.36
N LEU A 86 24.01 1.04 -1.87
CA LEU A 86 23.12 0.58 -2.95
C LEU A 86 21.66 0.54 -2.49
N PHE A 87 21.42 0.13 -1.24
CA PHE A 87 20.08 0.15 -0.65
C PHE A 87 19.47 1.56 -0.63
N LEU A 88 20.23 2.55 -0.16
CA LEU A 88 19.79 3.95 -0.16
C LEU A 88 19.53 4.46 -1.58
N PHE A 89 20.43 4.14 -2.53
CA PHE A 89 20.26 4.51 -3.93
C PHE A 89 18.97 3.94 -4.53
N VAL A 90 18.66 2.66 -4.26
CA VAL A 90 17.43 2.01 -4.72
C VAL A 90 16.19 2.68 -4.12
N ILE A 91 16.21 3.06 -2.84
CA ILE A 91 15.11 3.82 -2.20
C ILE A 91 14.94 5.20 -2.84
N MET A 92 16.05 5.90 -3.15
CA MET A 92 15.98 7.20 -3.83
C MET A 92 15.33 7.09 -5.21
N ILE A 93 15.73 6.10 -6.02
CA ILE A 93 15.11 5.88 -7.35
C ILE A 93 13.63 5.53 -7.20
N LEU A 94 13.29 4.66 -6.25
CA LEU A 94 11.91 4.31 -5.95
C LEU A 94 11.10 5.57 -5.63
N MET A 95 11.62 6.45 -4.78
CA MET A 95 10.94 7.70 -4.43
C MET A 95 10.75 8.66 -5.61
N VAL A 96 11.76 8.82 -6.46
CA VAL A 96 11.63 9.62 -7.67
C VAL A 96 10.57 9.03 -8.59
N SER A 97 10.56 7.70 -8.79
CA SER A 97 9.56 7.04 -9.62
C SER A 97 8.14 7.24 -9.07
N LEU A 98 7.91 7.03 -7.77
CA LEU A 98 6.60 7.18 -7.14
C LEU A 98 6.09 8.62 -7.19
N TYR A 99 6.97 9.61 -6.94
CA TYR A 99 6.62 11.02 -7.06
C TYR A 99 6.14 11.34 -8.49
N MET A 100 6.83 10.83 -9.52
CA MET A 100 6.45 11.05 -10.91
C MET A 100 5.13 10.36 -11.28
N VAL A 101 4.87 9.15 -10.78
CA VAL A 101 3.58 8.47 -11.03
C VAL A 101 2.40 9.26 -10.48
N PHE A 102 2.49 9.71 -9.23
CA PHE A 102 1.35 10.39 -8.61
C PHE A 102 1.17 11.82 -9.11
N SER A 103 2.24 12.50 -9.56
CA SER A 103 2.16 13.88 -10.05
C SER A 103 1.91 14.00 -11.56
N SER A 104 1.98 12.91 -12.33
CA SER A 104 1.82 12.98 -13.80
C SER A 104 0.40 13.35 -14.22
N LEU A 105 0.27 14.33 -15.12
CA LEU A 105 -0.96 14.70 -15.83
C LEU A 105 -1.15 13.92 -17.14
N ASN A 106 -0.07 13.36 -17.67
CA ASN A 106 -0.09 12.60 -18.91
C ASN A 106 -0.07 11.09 -18.64
N LEU A 107 -0.96 10.34 -19.30
CA LEU A 107 -1.04 8.89 -19.16
C LEU A 107 0.20 8.12 -19.57
N PHE A 108 0.92 8.60 -20.58
CA PHE A 108 2.13 7.91 -21.01
C PHE A 108 3.24 8.02 -19.96
N ILE A 109 3.38 9.21 -19.37
CA ILE A 109 4.33 9.46 -18.27
C ILE A 109 3.92 8.63 -17.04
N PHE A 110 2.63 8.61 -16.71
CA PHE A 110 2.07 7.77 -15.65
C PHE A 110 2.47 6.30 -15.84
N TYR A 111 2.21 5.73 -17.02
CA TYR A 111 2.54 4.33 -17.35
C TYR A 111 4.04 4.04 -17.25
N LEU A 112 4.88 4.92 -17.82
CA LEU A 112 6.33 4.73 -17.83
C LEU A 112 6.87 4.68 -16.40
N PHE A 113 6.53 5.64 -15.55
CA PHE A 113 7.02 5.64 -14.17
C PHE A 113 6.35 4.56 -13.31
N PHE A 114 5.14 4.15 -13.64
CA PHE A 114 4.46 3.03 -13.00
C PHE A 114 5.23 1.72 -13.20
N GLU A 115 5.72 1.47 -14.42
CA GLU A 115 6.59 0.31 -14.70
C GLU A 115 8.00 0.50 -14.14
N ILE A 116 8.60 1.70 -14.21
CA ILE A 116 9.91 1.95 -13.60
C ILE A 116 9.87 1.67 -12.09
N SER A 117 8.78 1.97 -11.39
CA SER A 117 8.67 1.71 -9.95
C SER A 117 8.82 0.22 -9.57
N LEU A 118 8.52 -0.70 -10.51
CA LEU A 118 8.72 -2.13 -10.28
C LEU A 118 10.20 -2.49 -10.15
N ILE A 119 11.09 -1.86 -10.94
CA ILE A 119 12.51 -2.22 -11.00
C ILE A 119 13.19 -2.06 -9.62
N PRO A 120 13.09 -0.90 -8.92
CA PRO A 120 13.61 -0.75 -7.57
C PRO A 120 12.99 -1.74 -6.58
N THR A 121 11.67 -2.02 -6.67
CA THR A 121 11.04 -2.98 -5.76
C THR A 121 11.57 -4.40 -5.95
N LEU A 122 11.86 -4.78 -7.20
CA LEU A 122 12.43 -6.07 -7.53
C LEU A 122 13.86 -6.19 -6.97
N PHE A 123 14.67 -5.13 -7.08
CA PHE A 123 15.98 -5.09 -6.44
C PHE A 123 15.91 -5.17 -4.91
N LEU A 124 14.90 -4.56 -4.27
CA LEU A 124 14.71 -4.71 -2.83
C LEU A 124 14.44 -6.18 -2.42
N ILE A 125 13.62 -6.90 -3.18
CA ILE A 125 13.27 -8.31 -2.91
C ILE A 125 14.47 -9.24 -3.17
N LEU A 126 15.10 -9.13 -4.35
CA LEU A 126 16.20 -10.02 -4.73
C LEU A 126 17.49 -9.74 -3.97
N GLY A 127 17.79 -8.48 -3.69
CA GLY A 127 19.02 -8.07 -3.01
C GLY A 127 19.02 -8.49 -1.55
N TRP A 128 18.03 -7.98 -0.79
CA TRP A 128 18.02 -8.08 0.68
C TRP A 128 16.96 -9.04 1.25
N GLY A 129 16.26 -9.82 0.41
CA GLY A 129 15.36 -10.89 0.87
C GLY A 129 16.12 -12.02 1.58
N TYR A 130 15.51 -12.62 2.61
CA TYR A 130 16.19 -13.57 3.51
C TYR A 130 16.28 -15.01 2.97
N GLN A 131 15.27 -15.46 2.23
CA GLN A 131 15.13 -16.88 1.82
C GLN A 131 15.50 -17.08 0.35
N PRO A 132 15.92 -18.30 -0.06
CA PRO A 132 16.25 -18.60 -1.46
C PRO A 132 15.05 -18.45 -2.40
N GLU A 133 13.84 -18.66 -1.87
CA GLU A 133 12.59 -18.52 -2.61
C GLU A 133 12.40 -17.12 -3.21
N ARG A 134 13.13 -16.09 -2.72
CA ARG A 134 13.11 -14.69 -3.19
C ARG A 134 13.22 -14.53 -4.69
N ILE A 135 13.96 -15.44 -5.35
CA ILE A 135 14.10 -15.44 -6.82
C ILE A 135 12.76 -15.79 -7.45
N SER A 136 12.06 -16.79 -6.93
CA SER A 136 10.75 -17.20 -7.41
C SER A 136 9.69 -16.10 -7.19
N ALA A 137 9.62 -15.44 -6.02
CA ALA A 137 8.66 -14.34 -5.86
C ALA A 137 9.03 -13.11 -6.69
N GLY A 138 10.31 -12.81 -6.89
CA GLY A 138 10.74 -11.75 -7.80
C GLY A 138 10.26 -12.00 -9.23
N VAL A 139 10.38 -13.25 -9.69
CA VAL A 139 9.87 -13.70 -10.99
C VAL A 139 8.34 -13.61 -11.06
N TYR A 140 7.61 -14.06 -10.02
CA TYR A 140 6.15 -13.93 -9.97
C TYR A 140 5.70 -12.46 -10.04
N LEU A 141 6.31 -11.58 -9.25
CA LEU A 141 5.99 -10.15 -9.26
C LEU A 141 6.17 -9.56 -10.66
N LEU A 142 7.32 -9.82 -11.29
CA LEU A 142 7.65 -9.27 -12.60
C LEU A 142 6.71 -9.77 -13.71
N PHE A 143 6.47 -11.08 -13.81
CA PHE A 143 5.64 -11.61 -14.90
C PHE A 143 4.17 -11.25 -14.76
N TYR A 144 3.63 -11.25 -13.53
CA TYR A 144 2.22 -10.87 -13.32
C TYR A 144 1.98 -9.42 -13.74
N THR A 145 2.91 -8.51 -13.46
CA THR A 145 2.72 -7.10 -13.79
C THR A 145 3.09 -6.78 -15.24
N LEU A 146 4.22 -7.29 -15.76
CA LEU A 146 4.67 -6.97 -17.12
C LEU A 146 3.76 -7.52 -18.21
N LEU A 147 3.27 -8.76 -18.05
CA LEU A 147 2.41 -9.37 -19.06
C LEU A 147 1.11 -8.61 -19.25
N VAL A 148 0.59 -8.02 -18.16
CA VAL A 148 -0.65 -7.26 -18.19
C VAL A 148 -0.42 -5.79 -18.55
N SER A 149 0.77 -5.24 -18.25
CA SER A 149 1.10 -3.85 -18.59
C SER A 149 1.36 -3.60 -20.07
N LEU A 150 1.89 -4.59 -20.80
CA LEU A 150 2.09 -4.47 -22.24
C LEU A 150 0.78 -4.22 -23.03
N PRO A 151 -0.35 -4.94 -22.77
CA PRO A 151 -1.66 -4.58 -23.33
C PRO A 151 -2.08 -3.13 -23.06
N MET A 152 -1.79 -2.60 -21.87
CA MET A 152 -2.08 -1.20 -21.55
C MET A 152 -1.26 -0.26 -22.45
N MET A 153 0.01 -0.53 -22.71
CA MET A 153 0.83 0.28 -23.63
C MET A 153 0.20 0.35 -25.04
N VAL A 154 -0.28 -0.77 -25.58
CA VAL A 154 -0.96 -0.79 -26.89
C VAL A 154 -2.25 0.05 -26.84
N SER A 155 -3.01 -0.07 -25.76
CA SER A 155 -4.23 0.72 -25.58
C SER A 155 -3.96 2.23 -25.48
N LEU A 156 -2.82 2.64 -24.93
CA LEU A 156 -2.43 4.06 -24.85
C LEU A 156 -2.17 4.65 -26.24
N PHE A 157 -1.52 3.92 -27.15
CA PHE A 157 -1.35 4.40 -28.53
C PHE A 157 -2.68 4.50 -29.28
N TYR A 158 -3.60 3.56 -29.02
CA TYR A 158 -4.96 3.65 -29.56
C TYR A 158 -5.69 4.90 -29.03
N LEU A 159 -5.63 5.16 -27.73
CA LEU A 159 -6.20 6.37 -27.12
C LEU A 159 -5.59 7.65 -27.72
N TYR A 160 -4.27 7.67 -27.93
CA TYR A 160 -3.59 8.79 -28.57
C TYR A 160 -4.10 9.05 -29.99
N SER A 161 -4.34 7.99 -30.78
CA SER A 161 -4.89 8.13 -32.14
C SER A 161 -6.31 8.71 -32.17
N LYS A 162 -7.07 8.60 -31.07
CA LYS A 162 -8.44 9.09 -30.96
C LYS A 162 -8.53 10.51 -30.40
N PHE A 163 -7.77 10.80 -29.35
CA PHE A 163 -7.81 12.10 -28.66
C PHE A 163 -6.72 13.08 -29.10
N ASN A 164 -5.74 12.63 -29.90
CA ASN A 164 -4.53 13.37 -30.28
C ASN A 164 -3.68 13.86 -29.08
N SER A 165 -4.05 13.49 -27.86
CA SER A 165 -3.41 13.87 -26.61
C SER A 165 -3.64 12.78 -25.57
N LEU A 166 -2.73 12.70 -24.60
CA LEU A 166 -2.79 11.73 -23.49
C LEU A 166 -2.89 12.40 -22.11
N GLU A 167 -3.16 13.71 -22.07
CA GLU A 167 -3.38 14.44 -20.82
C GLU A 167 -4.75 14.08 -20.22
N PHE A 168 -4.79 13.81 -18.91
CA PHE A 168 -6.00 13.44 -18.18
C PHE A 168 -7.14 14.44 -18.34
N TYR A 169 -6.83 15.72 -18.55
CA TYR A 169 -7.83 16.76 -18.75
C TYR A 169 -8.66 16.54 -20.00
N PHE A 170 -8.07 16.10 -21.12
CA PHE A 170 -8.80 15.99 -22.38
C PHE A 170 -9.70 14.76 -22.47
N PHE A 171 -9.65 13.87 -21.47
CA PHE A 171 -10.52 12.70 -21.37
C PHE A 171 -11.90 13.02 -20.82
N PHE A 172 -12.66 13.78 -21.61
CA PHE A 172 -14.06 14.10 -21.31
C PHE A 172 -15.06 13.14 -21.96
N PHE A 173 -14.70 12.51 -23.08
CA PHE A 173 -15.59 11.59 -23.77
C PHE A 173 -15.42 10.16 -23.23
N SER A 174 -16.53 9.53 -22.89
CA SER A 174 -16.58 8.11 -22.57
C SER A 174 -16.36 7.29 -23.83
N PHE A 175 -15.58 6.20 -23.69
CA PHE A 175 -15.51 5.16 -24.71
C PHE A 175 -16.40 3.99 -24.34
N ASP A 176 -17.02 3.41 -25.36
CA ASP A 176 -17.91 2.25 -25.24
C ASP A 176 -17.30 0.96 -25.84
N ASN A 177 -15.96 0.81 -25.78
CA ASN A 177 -15.21 -0.36 -26.23
C ASN A 177 -14.77 -1.30 -25.09
N LEU A 178 -15.39 -2.49 -24.99
CA LEU A 178 -15.08 -3.51 -23.98
C LEU A 178 -13.60 -3.95 -23.96
N ILE A 179 -13.00 -4.16 -25.13
CA ILE A 179 -11.59 -4.60 -25.24
C ILE A 179 -10.67 -3.54 -24.63
N LEU A 180 -10.95 -2.25 -24.89
CA LEU A 180 -10.17 -1.15 -24.38
C LEU A 180 -10.28 -1.06 -22.85
N TYR A 181 -11.48 -1.25 -22.31
CA TYR A 181 -11.71 -1.32 -20.86
C TYR A 181 -10.83 -2.40 -20.21
N PHE A 182 -10.81 -3.62 -20.75
CA PHE A 182 -10.00 -4.70 -20.19
C PHE A 182 -8.50 -4.43 -20.34
N CYS A 183 -8.03 -4.00 -21.52
CA CYS A 183 -6.61 -3.73 -21.74
C CYS A 183 -6.04 -2.65 -20.80
N VAL A 184 -6.83 -1.61 -20.50
CA VAL A 184 -6.40 -0.56 -19.57
C VAL A 184 -6.53 -1.00 -18.12
N ASN A 185 -7.70 -1.54 -17.71
CA ASN A 185 -7.99 -1.74 -16.29
C ASN A 185 -7.35 -3.00 -15.69
N MET A 186 -7.02 -4.01 -16.51
CA MET A 186 -6.44 -5.26 -15.99
C MET A 186 -5.12 -5.02 -15.24
N VAL A 187 -4.30 -4.07 -15.68
CA VAL A 187 -3.03 -3.72 -15.00
C VAL A 187 -3.26 -3.35 -13.55
N PHE A 188 -4.29 -2.55 -13.31
CA PHE A 188 -4.62 -2.11 -11.97
C PHE A 188 -5.27 -3.22 -11.15
N PHE A 189 -5.99 -4.17 -11.75
CA PHE A 189 -6.51 -5.35 -11.04
C PHE A 189 -5.41 -6.28 -10.56
N VAL A 190 -4.30 -6.39 -11.30
CA VAL A 190 -3.12 -7.12 -10.82
C VAL A 190 -2.52 -6.41 -9.59
N LYS A 191 -2.41 -5.07 -9.62
CA LYS A 191 -1.83 -4.29 -8.51
C LYS A 191 -2.75 -4.17 -7.29
N ILE A 192 -4.07 -4.03 -7.46
CA ILE A 192 -5.06 -4.08 -6.37
C ILE A 192 -5.55 -5.53 -6.23
N PRO A 193 -4.66 -6.42 -5.75
CA PRO A 193 -4.68 -7.87 -5.91
C PRO A 193 -6.09 -8.44 -6.00
N MET A 194 -6.64 -8.51 -7.22
CA MET A 194 -7.97 -9.06 -7.42
C MET A 194 -7.91 -10.55 -7.09
N PHE A 195 -8.98 -11.07 -6.50
CA PHE A 195 -9.10 -12.51 -6.30
C PHE A 195 -8.88 -13.27 -7.62
N PHE A 196 -8.26 -14.46 -7.57
CA PHE A 196 -7.54 -15.16 -8.66
C PHE A 196 -6.13 -14.65 -8.98
N ILE A 197 -5.91 -13.34 -9.09
CA ILE A 197 -4.61 -12.77 -9.52
C ILE A 197 -3.72 -12.40 -8.31
N HIS A 198 -4.24 -12.45 -7.09
CA HIS A 198 -3.57 -12.06 -5.84
C HIS A 198 -2.34 -12.89 -5.42
N LEU A 199 -2.07 -14.05 -6.01
CA LEU A 199 -1.07 -15.01 -5.50
C LEU A 199 0.37 -14.48 -5.48
N TRP A 200 0.70 -13.48 -6.30
CA TRP A 200 2.02 -12.85 -6.28
C TRP A 200 2.29 -12.10 -4.96
N LEU A 201 1.24 -11.56 -4.33
CA LEU A 201 1.38 -10.69 -3.17
C LEU A 201 1.84 -11.44 -1.91
N PRO A 202 1.19 -12.54 -1.46
CA PRO A 202 1.66 -13.28 -0.29
C PRO A 202 3.11 -13.75 -0.42
N LYS A 203 3.50 -14.24 -1.61
CA LYS A 203 4.88 -14.67 -1.87
C LYS A 203 5.87 -13.51 -1.80
N ALA A 204 5.57 -12.39 -2.48
CA ALA A 204 6.43 -11.21 -2.47
C ALA A 204 6.64 -10.66 -1.04
N HIS A 205 5.59 -10.56 -0.23
CA HIS A 205 5.70 -10.06 1.14
C HIS A 205 6.46 -10.98 2.09
N VAL A 206 6.26 -12.30 1.96
CA VAL A 206 6.89 -13.28 2.86
C VAL A 206 8.41 -13.27 2.68
N GLU A 207 8.87 -13.14 1.44
CA GLU A 207 10.29 -13.24 1.06
C GLU A 207 11.02 -11.89 1.06
N ALA A 208 10.30 -10.78 0.90
CA ALA A 208 10.87 -9.44 0.94
C ALA A 208 11.50 -9.10 2.30
N PRO A 209 12.54 -8.24 2.30
CA PRO A 209 12.98 -7.57 3.52
C PRO A 209 11.84 -6.69 4.07
N VAL A 210 12.06 -6.16 5.27
CA VAL A 210 11.09 -5.28 5.97
C VAL A 210 10.73 -4.07 5.14
N SER A 211 11.73 -3.39 4.58
CA SER A 211 11.55 -2.24 3.71
C SER A 211 10.75 -2.61 2.45
N GLY A 212 11.09 -3.71 1.80
CA GLY A 212 10.32 -4.24 0.67
C GLY A 212 8.85 -4.52 1.04
N SER A 213 8.61 -5.16 2.18
CA SER A 213 7.25 -5.42 2.66
C SER A 213 6.48 -4.13 2.97
N MET A 214 7.14 -3.14 3.57
CA MET A 214 6.55 -1.84 3.89
C MET A 214 6.16 -1.06 2.64
N ILE A 215 7.01 -0.99 1.60
CA ILE A 215 6.66 -0.26 0.37
C ILE A 215 5.59 -0.99 -0.43
N LEU A 216 5.68 -2.32 -0.52
CA LEU A 216 4.68 -3.11 -1.23
C LEU A 216 3.30 -2.88 -0.63
N ALA A 217 3.17 -3.03 0.69
CA ALA A 217 1.90 -2.85 1.40
C ALA A 217 1.50 -1.38 1.45
N GLY A 218 2.45 -0.49 1.68
CA GLY A 218 2.25 0.93 1.89
C GLY A 218 1.77 1.67 0.65
N VAL A 219 2.52 1.55 -0.45
CA VAL A 219 2.36 2.41 -1.64
C VAL A 219 2.11 1.60 -2.92
N MET A 220 2.73 0.44 -3.12
CA MET A 220 2.63 -0.25 -4.43
C MET A 220 1.21 -0.74 -4.74
N LEU A 221 0.48 -1.26 -3.75
CA LEU A 221 -0.94 -1.61 -3.93
C LEU A 221 -1.80 -0.39 -4.26
N LYS A 222 -1.40 0.78 -3.74
CA LYS A 222 -2.11 2.05 -3.85
C LYS A 222 -1.92 2.69 -5.23
N LEU A 223 -0.80 2.42 -5.90
CA LEU A 223 -0.60 2.80 -7.31
C LEU A 223 -1.71 2.23 -8.19
N GLY A 224 -2.15 0.99 -7.92
CA GLY A 224 -3.28 0.37 -8.61
C GLY A 224 -4.59 1.14 -8.39
N GLY A 225 -4.89 1.47 -7.13
CA GLY A 225 -6.09 2.23 -6.77
C GLY A 225 -6.11 3.64 -7.36
N TYR A 226 -4.99 4.34 -7.27
CA TYR A 226 -4.79 5.64 -7.91
C TYR A 226 -5.04 5.57 -9.43
N GLY A 227 -4.47 4.55 -10.09
CA GLY A 227 -4.65 4.33 -11.52
C GLY A 227 -6.11 4.08 -11.89
N LEU A 228 -6.83 3.20 -11.17
CA LEU A 228 -8.26 2.98 -11.42
C LEU A 228 -9.06 4.26 -11.25
N LEU A 229 -8.86 5.01 -10.17
CA LEU A 229 -9.62 6.23 -9.91
C LEU A 229 -9.45 7.27 -11.02
N ARG A 230 -8.24 7.41 -11.58
CA ARG A 230 -7.98 8.29 -12.72
C ARG A 230 -8.59 7.76 -14.02
N MET A 231 -8.50 6.45 -14.27
CA MET A 231 -8.96 5.84 -15.52
C MET A 231 -10.45 5.60 -15.60
N MET A 232 -11.16 5.46 -14.48
CA MET A 232 -12.60 5.18 -14.48
C MET A 232 -13.42 6.30 -15.15
N LYS A 233 -12.93 7.54 -15.15
CA LYS A 233 -13.58 8.66 -15.87
C LYS A 233 -13.71 8.39 -17.37
N LEU A 234 -12.76 7.68 -17.99
CA LEU A 234 -12.79 7.32 -19.42
C LEU A 234 -13.85 6.26 -19.75
N PHE A 235 -14.24 5.45 -18.77
CA PHE A 235 -15.03 4.24 -18.99
C PHE A 235 -16.36 4.22 -18.22
N LEU A 236 -16.98 5.38 -18.01
CA LEU A 236 -18.24 5.45 -17.26
C LEU A 236 -19.36 4.60 -17.88
N GLU A 237 -19.57 4.68 -19.20
CA GLU A 237 -20.65 3.95 -19.90
C GLU A 237 -20.48 2.43 -19.84
N ILE A 238 -19.28 1.92 -20.15
CA ILE A 238 -18.95 0.49 -20.06
C ILE A 238 -18.97 0.02 -18.61
N GLY A 239 -18.43 0.85 -17.71
CA GLY A 239 -18.32 0.55 -16.28
C GLY A 239 -19.67 0.19 -15.69
N MET A 240 -20.72 0.94 -16.03
CA MET A 240 -22.08 0.64 -15.58
C MET A 240 -22.58 -0.75 -16.02
N LYS A 241 -22.10 -1.29 -17.14
CA LYS A 241 -22.47 -2.61 -17.66
C LYS A 241 -21.63 -3.75 -17.06
N VAL A 242 -20.32 -3.55 -16.89
CA VAL A 242 -19.37 -4.63 -16.56
C VAL A 242 -18.98 -4.67 -15.08
N ASN A 243 -18.96 -3.54 -14.37
CA ASN A 243 -18.39 -3.43 -13.04
C ASN A 243 -19.04 -4.37 -12.01
N LEU A 244 -20.31 -4.75 -12.19
CA LEU A 244 -21.00 -5.69 -11.31
C LEU A 244 -20.27 -7.04 -11.20
N MET A 245 -19.69 -7.53 -12.30
CA MET A 245 -18.91 -8.79 -12.25
C MET A 245 -17.69 -8.65 -11.34
N PHE A 246 -16.96 -7.54 -11.47
CA PHE A 246 -15.77 -7.26 -10.67
C PHE A 246 -16.09 -7.07 -9.19
N ILE A 247 -17.20 -6.40 -8.88
CA ILE A 247 -17.69 -6.23 -7.50
C ILE A 247 -17.99 -7.60 -6.87
N VAL A 248 -18.67 -8.51 -7.58
CA VAL A 248 -18.98 -9.83 -7.03
C VAL A 248 -17.71 -10.64 -6.78
N ILE A 249 -16.75 -10.62 -7.71
CA ILE A 249 -15.49 -11.36 -7.56
C ILE A 249 -14.66 -10.80 -6.40
N SER A 250 -14.57 -9.48 -6.24
CA SER A 250 -13.81 -8.87 -5.15
C SER A 250 -14.43 -9.14 -3.78
N MET A 251 -15.76 -9.10 -3.67
CA MET A 251 -16.48 -9.33 -2.42
C MET A 251 -16.44 -10.78 -1.96
N ILE A 252 -16.76 -11.72 -2.86
CA ILE A 252 -16.67 -13.16 -2.55
C ILE A 252 -15.20 -13.56 -2.35
N GLY A 253 -14.30 -13.03 -3.17
CA GLY A 253 -12.87 -13.26 -3.05
C GLY A 253 -12.29 -12.78 -1.72
N GLY A 254 -12.68 -11.59 -1.27
CA GLY A 254 -12.31 -11.06 0.03
C GLY A 254 -12.75 -11.96 1.18
N LEU A 255 -13.97 -12.54 1.10
CA LEU A 255 -14.45 -13.51 2.08
C LEU A 255 -13.59 -14.77 2.11
N ILE A 256 -13.31 -15.36 0.95
CA ILE A 256 -12.49 -16.56 0.86
C ILE A 256 -11.09 -16.29 1.43
N VAL A 257 -10.50 -15.14 1.10
CA VAL A 257 -9.19 -14.74 1.63
C VAL A 257 -9.24 -14.56 3.15
N SER A 258 -10.33 -13.99 3.69
CA SER A 258 -10.48 -13.84 5.14
C SER A 258 -10.54 -15.19 5.87
N PHE A 259 -11.15 -16.22 5.27
CA PHE A 259 -11.08 -17.59 5.80
C PHE A 259 -9.66 -18.18 5.72
N ILE A 260 -8.92 -17.88 4.65
CA ILE A 260 -7.52 -18.29 4.52
C ILE A 260 -6.68 -17.65 5.63
N CYS A 261 -6.89 -16.37 5.96
CA CYS A 261 -6.16 -15.66 7.02
C CYS A 261 -6.19 -16.39 8.37
N ILE A 262 -7.36 -16.91 8.78
CA ILE A 262 -7.53 -17.57 10.09
C ILE A 262 -6.70 -18.85 10.19
N ARG A 263 -6.46 -19.53 9.05
CA ARG A 263 -5.69 -20.78 9.01
C ARG A 263 -4.20 -20.57 8.79
N GLN A 264 -3.74 -19.34 8.55
CA GLN A 264 -2.33 -19.09 8.27
C GLN A 264 -1.48 -19.25 9.52
N SER A 265 -0.39 -20.02 9.41
CA SER A 265 0.60 -20.22 10.47
C SER A 265 1.68 -19.13 10.48
N ASP A 266 1.89 -18.43 9.37
CA ASP A 266 2.96 -17.47 9.21
C ASP A 266 2.47 -16.03 9.40
N ILE A 267 3.09 -15.28 10.33
CA ILE A 267 2.66 -13.91 10.69
C ILE A 267 2.67 -12.99 9.47
N LYS A 268 3.75 -12.98 8.67
CA LYS A 268 3.85 -12.14 7.47
C LYS A 268 2.79 -12.50 6.41
N SER A 269 2.52 -13.80 6.23
CA SER A 269 1.52 -14.25 5.26
C SER A 269 0.11 -13.84 5.69
N LEU A 270 -0.21 -13.92 6.99
CA LEU A 270 -1.50 -13.51 7.53
C LEU A 270 -1.73 -12.01 7.30
N ILE A 271 -0.73 -11.17 7.56
CA ILE A 271 -0.79 -9.73 7.29
C ILE A 271 -0.97 -9.48 5.78
N ALA A 272 -0.25 -10.21 4.92
CA ALA A 272 -0.38 -10.10 3.47
C ALA A 272 -1.79 -10.46 2.96
N TYR A 273 -2.38 -11.57 3.43
CA TYR A 273 -3.75 -11.93 3.06
C TYR A 273 -4.79 -10.95 3.61
N SER A 274 -4.60 -10.42 4.82
CA SER A 274 -5.47 -9.35 5.35
C SER A 274 -5.48 -8.12 4.42
N SER A 275 -4.34 -7.80 3.80
CA SER A 275 -4.27 -6.68 2.85
C SER A 275 -5.04 -6.91 1.57
N VAL A 276 -5.11 -8.16 1.10
CA VAL A 276 -5.94 -8.53 -0.06
C VAL A 276 -7.42 -8.36 0.27
N ALA A 277 -7.85 -8.68 1.51
CA ALA A 277 -9.24 -8.50 1.92
C ALA A 277 -9.66 -7.02 1.98
N HIS A 278 -8.90 -6.16 2.66
CA HIS A 278 -9.21 -4.72 2.74
C HIS A 278 -9.14 -4.05 1.35
N MET A 279 -8.13 -4.38 0.53
CA MET A 279 -8.03 -3.84 -0.83
C MET A 279 -9.12 -4.39 -1.77
N GLY A 280 -9.62 -5.59 -1.53
CA GLY A 280 -10.79 -6.13 -2.25
C GLY A 280 -12.04 -5.28 -2.03
N MET A 281 -12.24 -4.76 -0.81
CA MET A 281 -13.31 -3.82 -0.50
C MET A 281 -13.10 -2.46 -1.19
N VAL A 282 -11.86 -1.96 -1.24
CA VAL A 282 -11.51 -0.75 -2.03
C VAL A 282 -11.87 -0.94 -3.50
N LEU A 283 -11.47 -2.07 -4.10
CA LEU A 283 -11.77 -2.39 -5.50
C LEU A 283 -13.28 -2.40 -5.75
N ALA A 284 -14.05 -3.06 -4.87
CA ALA A 284 -15.51 -3.07 -4.96
C ALA A 284 -16.11 -1.65 -4.91
N GLY A 285 -15.62 -0.82 -3.98
CA GLY A 285 -16.09 0.56 -3.82
C GLY A 285 -15.82 1.44 -5.03
N VAL A 286 -14.61 1.40 -5.58
CA VAL A 286 -14.25 2.16 -6.80
C VAL A 286 -15.13 1.75 -7.98
N MET A 287 -15.44 0.45 -8.10
CA MET A 287 -16.28 -0.09 -9.17
C MET A 287 -17.74 0.36 -9.12
N THR A 288 -18.23 0.84 -7.96
CA THR A 288 -19.59 1.41 -7.88
C THR A 288 -19.74 2.76 -8.60
N LEU A 289 -18.63 3.42 -8.96
CA LEU A 289 -18.62 4.77 -9.58
C LEU A 289 -19.36 5.84 -8.77
N SER A 290 -19.54 5.63 -7.46
CA SER A 290 -20.18 6.58 -6.56
C SER A 290 -19.14 7.51 -5.90
N LEU A 291 -19.52 8.77 -5.64
CA LEU A 291 -18.65 9.73 -4.96
C LEU A 291 -18.18 9.24 -3.58
N TRP A 292 -19.12 8.72 -2.79
CA TRP A 292 -18.84 8.10 -1.49
C TRP A 292 -17.90 6.90 -1.63
N GLY A 293 -17.98 6.15 -2.74
CA GLY A 293 -17.10 5.03 -3.03
C GLY A 293 -15.67 5.49 -3.30
N PHE A 294 -15.51 6.57 -4.06
CA PHE A 294 -14.19 7.18 -4.30
C PHE A 294 -13.60 7.79 -3.03
N TRP A 295 -14.38 8.51 -2.23
CA TRP A 295 -13.94 9.05 -0.93
C TRP A 295 -13.51 7.92 0.02
N GLY A 296 -14.35 6.91 0.20
CA GLY A 296 -14.05 5.75 1.04
C GLY A 296 -12.83 4.97 0.56
N ALA A 297 -12.67 4.82 -0.76
CA ALA A 297 -11.53 4.13 -1.35
C ALA A 297 -10.20 4.80 -1.01
N LEU A 298 -10.09 6.13 -1.14
CA LEU A 298 -8.87 6.81 -0.72
C LEU A 298 -8.64 6.73 0.78
N VAL A 299 -9.68 6.96 1.59
CA VAL A 299 -9.53 6.94 3.05
C VAL A 299 -8.96 5.59 3.49
N LEU A 300 -9.54 4.49 2.99
CA LEU A 300 -9.07 3.14 3.31
C LEU A 300 -7.68 2.85 2.72
N MET A 301 -7.38 3.34 1.51
CA MET A 301 -6.03 3.19 0.94
C MET A 301 -4.95 3.84 1.82
N LEU A 302 -5.15 5.08 2.28
CA LEU A 302 -4.18 5.76 3.14
C LEU A 302 -4.06 5.07 4.50
N ALA A 303 -5.20 4.79 5.13
CA ALA A 303 -5.26 4.21 6.46
C ALA A 303 -4.67 2.81 6.50
N HIS A 304 -5.03 1.95 5.54
CA HIS A 304 -4.41 0.64 5.37
C HIS A 304 -2.92 0.76 5.03
N GLY A 305 -2.50 1.76 4.25
CA GLY A 305 -1.09 2.03 3.95
C GLY A 305 -0.23 2.13 5.19
N LEU A 306 -0.65 2.95 6.15
CA LEU A 306 0.03 3.13 7.44
C LEU A 306 -0.15 1.92 8.38
N CYS A 307 -1.35 1.34 8.44
CA CYS A 307 -1.64 0.22 9.35
C CYS A 307 -0.84 -1.04 8.97
N SER A 308 -0.90 -1.44 7.70
CA SER A 308 -0.25 -2.66 7.22
C SER A 308 1.28 -2.56 7.25
N SER A 309 1.87 -1.41 6.90
CA SER A 309 3.33 -1.23 7.02
C SER A 309 3.78 -1.28 8.48
N GLY A 310 2.97 -0.77 9.42
CA GLY A 310 3.20 -0.89 10.85
C GLY A 310 3.16 -2.34 11.34
N LEU A 311 2.16 -3.13 10.90
CA LEU A 311 2.05 -4.56 11.22
C LEU A 311 3.23 -5.37 10.66
N PHE A 312 3.68 -5.09 9.43
CA PHE A 312 4.89 -5.70 8.88
C PHE A 312 6.14 -5.34 9.68
N CYS A 313 6.21 -4.12 10.24
CA CYS A 313 7.30 -3.77 11.14
C CYS A 313 7.25 -4.55 12.45
N LEU A 314 6.08 -4.67 13.08
CA LEU A 314 5.89 -5.46 14.30
C LEU A 314 6.29 -6.92 14.08
N ALA A 315 5.85 -7.51 12.96
CA ALA A 315 6.24 -8.85 12.56
C ALA A 315 7.77 -8.96 12.41
N ASN A 316 8.44 -7.96 11.83
CA ASN A 316 9.89 -7.96 11.74
C ASN A 316 10.57 -7.81 13.10
N ILE A 317 10.09 -6.93 13.96
CA ILE A 317 10.64 -6.73 15.31
C ILE A 317 10.55 -8.04 16.12
N SER A 318 9.48 -8.83 15.96
CA SER A 318 9.41 -10.18 16.53
C SER A 318 10.38 -11.16 15.85
N TYR A 319 10.52 -11.08 14.53
CA TYR A 319 11.43 -11.92 13.75
C TYR A 319 12.90 -11.68 14.07
N GLU A 320 13.32 -10.44 14.32
CA GLU A 320 14.72 -10.13 14.67
C GLU A 320 15.16 -10.75 16.00
N ARG A 321 14.21 -11.04 16.91
CA ARG A 321 14.49 -11.66 18.21
C ARG A 321 14.39 -13.18 18.17
N ILE A 322 13.32 -13.69 17.55
CA ILE A 322 13.00 -15.13 17.59
C ILE A 322 13.57 -15.86 16.37
N SER A 323 13.94 -15.14 15.30
CA SER A 323 14.39 -15.68 14.01
C SER A 323 13.39 -16.60 13.30
N SER A 324 12.13 -16.60 13.73
CA SER A 324 11.07 -17.42 13.16
C SER A 324 9.84 -16.58 12.81
N ARG A 325 9.16 -16.93 11.72
CA ARG A 325 7.93 -16.27 11.26
C ARG A 325 6.65 -16.96 11.74
N SER A 326 6.77 -18.16 12.30
CA SER A 326 5.62 -18.98 12.68
C SER A 326 4.96 -18.43 13.94
N ILE A 327 3.62 -18.30 13.90
CA ILE A 327 2.80 -17.89 15.05
C ILE A 327 3.00 -18.85 16.23
N TYR A 328 3.23 -20.14 15.97
CA TYR A 328 3.37 -21.14 17.03
C TYR A 328 4.60 -20.96 17.92
N LEU A 329 5.70 -20.46 17.37
CA LEU A 329 6.94 -20.19 18.12
C LEU A 329 6.90 -18.81 18.79
N ASN A 330 6.15 -17.86 18.23
CA ASN A 330 6.10 -16.48 18.70
C ASN A 330 5.00 -16.24 19.74
N LYS A 331 4.71 -17.21 20.63
CA LYS A 331 3.65 -17.14 21.66
C LYS A 331 4.14 -16.52 22.97
N GLY A 332 3.23 -15.91 23.73
CA GLY A 332 3.48 -15.45 25.09
C GLY A 332 4.36 -14.20 25.22
N LEU A 333 4.48 -13.39 24.15
CA LEU A 333 5.41 -12.23 24.13
C LEU A 333 5.05 -11.12 25.13
N ILE A 334 3.82 -11.12 25.66
CA ILE A 334 3.41 -10.17 26.69
C ILE A 334 4.25 -10.30 27.98
N ASN A 335 4.71 -11.51 28.29
CA ASN A 335 5.48 -11.80 29.50
C ASN A 335 6.94 -11.27 29.41
N ILE A 336 7.49 -11.14 28.21
CA ILE A 336 8.87 -10.67 28.00
C ILE A 336 8.89 -9.17 27.72
N THR A 337 8.01 -8.71 26.81
CA THR A 337 7.99 -7.32 26.32
C THR A 337 6.59 -6.72 26.36
N PRO A 338 6.08 -6.32 27.54
CA PRO A 338 4.73 -5.78 27.66
C PRO A 338 4.55 -4.48 26.84
N ASN A 339 5.58 -3.65 26.75
CA ASN A 339 5.53 -2.41 25.97
C ASN A 339 5.33 -2.66 24.46
N LEU A 340 5.89 -3.74 23.90
CA LEU A 340 5.63 -4.09 22.49
C LEU A 340 4.22 -4.62 22.31
N SER A 341 3.70 -5.36 23.29
CA SER A 341 2.33 -5.89 23.25
C SER A 341 1.29 -4.77 23.17
N LEU A 342 1.55 -3.60 23.78
CA LEU A 342 0.72 -2.41 23.61
C LEU A 342 0.68 -1.96 22.15
N TRP A 343 1.84 -1.88 21.47
CA TRP A 343 1.88 -1.49 20.06
C TRP A 343 1.23 -2.52 19.14
N TRP A 344 1.35 -3.82 19.45
CA TRP A 344 0.57 -4.87 18.79
C TRP A 344 -0.93 -4.61 18.94
N PHE A 345 -1.41 -4.33 20.15
CA PHE A 345 -2.82 -4.03 20.38
C PHE A 345 -3.29 -2.79 19.60
N LEU A 346 -2.51 -1.70 19.64
CA LEU A 346 -2.84 -0.45 18.96
C LEU A 346 -2.91 -0.59 17.42
N LEU A 347 -2.00 -1.34 16.79
CA LEU A 347 -2.03 -1.57 15.35
C LEU A 347 -3.04 -2.65 14.95
N CYS A 348 -3.25 -3.68 15.76
CA CYS A 348 -4.29 -4.69 15.50
C CYS A 348 -5.70 -4.11 15.62
N SER A 349 -5.94 -3.24 16.61
CA SER A 349 -7.21 -2.54 16.76
C SER A 349 -7.48 -1.56 15.61
N ALA A 350 -6.45 -0.87 15.12
CA ALA A 350 -6.57 -0.08 13.89
C ALA A 350 -6.92 -0.97 12.68
N ASN A 351 -6.34 -2.17 12.56
CA ASN A 351 -6.65 -3.11 11.48
C ASN A 351 -8.07 -3.70 11.57
N MET A 352 -8.60 -3.86 12.79
CA MET A 352 -10.01 -4.21 13.06
C MET A 352 -10.97 -3.03 12.83
N SER A 353 -10.48 -1.88 12.35
CA SER A 353 -11.26 -0.65 12.18
C SER A 353 -11.98 -0.22 13.47
N ALA A 354 -11.30 -0.29 14.62
CA ALA A 354 -11.85 0.23 15.88
C ALA A 354 -11.87 1.78 15.89
N PRO A 355 -12.82 2.44 16.59
CA PRO A 355 -12.79 3.89 16.79
C PRO A 355 -11.66 4.28 17.76
N PRO A 356 -10.94 5.41 17.57
CA PRO A 356 -10.99 6.36 16.46
C PRO A 356 -9.86 6.06 15.44
N SER A 357 -10.02 5.11 14.52
CA SER A 357 -9.05 4.86 13.43
C SER A 357 -9.54 5.34 12.06
N MET A 358 -8.64 5.78 11.18
CA MET A 358 -9.01 6.17 9.80
C MET A 358 -9.57 5.00 8.99
N ASN A 359 -9.21 3.76 9.34
CA ASN A 359 -9.75 2.56 8.69
C ASN A 359 -11.27 2.49 8.85
N LEU A 360 -11.80 2.80 10.04
CA LEU A 360 -13.24 2.83 10.30
C LEU A 360 -13.97 3.83 9.40
N LEU A 361 -13.42 5.03 9.25
CA LEU A 361 -14.00 6.05 8.38
C LEU A 361 -14.10 5.54 6.93
N GLY A 362 -13.04 4.94 6.41
CA GLY A 362 -13.02 4.38 5.05
C GLY A 362 -14.00 3.21 4.87
N GLU A 363 -14.02 2.27 5.82
CA GLU A 363 -14.90 1.10 5.75
C GLU A 363 -16.38 1.50 5.85
N ILE A 364 -16.76 2.44 6.71
CA ILE A 364 -18.16 2.91 6.80
C ILE A 364 -18.62 3.53 5.47
N LEU A 365 -17.79 4.35 4.84
CA LEU A 365 -18.10 4.95 3.53
C LEU A 365 -18.29 3.86 2.46
N LEU A 366 -17.42 2.84 2.44
CA LEU A 366 -17.47 1.73 1.48
C LEU A 366 -18.65 0.77 1.73
N ILE A 367 -18.99 0.50 2.99
CA ILE A 367 -20.15 -0.34 3.33
C ILE A 367 -21.43 0.34 2.86
N ASN A 368 -21.57 1.65 3.10
CA ASN A 368 -22.73 2.41 2.66
C ASN A 368 -22.88 2.40 1.14
N THR A 369 -21.78 2.56 0.39
CA THR A 369 -21.83 2.60 -1.08
C THR A 369 -22.24 1.27 -1.68
N LEU A 370 -21.69 0.17 -1.16
CA LEU A 370 -21.97 -1.17 -1.67
C LEU A 370 -23.40 -1.63 -1.34
N ILE A 371 -23.92 -1.28 -0.16
CA ILE A 371 -25.33 -1.55 0.20
C ILE A 371 -26.29 -0.73 -0.67
N MET A 372 -25.96 0.54 -0.94
CA MET A 372 -26.76 1.39 -1.83
C MET A 372 -26.73 0.89 -3.28
N TYR A 373 -25.61 0.33 -3.74
CA TYR A 373 -25.50 -0.25 -5.08
C TYR A 373 -26.39 -1.50 -5.24
N ASN A 374 -26.29 -2.47 -4.32
CA ASN A 374 -27.17 -3.64 -4.32
C ASN A 374 -27.32 -4.23 -2.91
N LYS A 375 -28.56 -4.35 -2.42
CA LYS A 375 -28.89 -4.89 -1.08
C LYS A 375 -28.38 -6.31 -0.85
N PHE A 376 -28.22 -7.13 -1.90
CA PHE A 376 -27.68 -8.49 -1.78
C PHE A 376 -26.21 -8.50 -1.33
N LEU A 377 -25.45 -7.43 -1.56
CA LEU A 377 -24.07 -7.31 -1.09
C LEU A 377 -23.97 -7.13 0.43
N SER A 378 -25.08 -6.90 1.15
CA SER A 378 -25.08 -6.75 2.61
C SER A 378 -24.58 -8.00 3.35
N LEU A 379 -24.95 -9.20 2.88
CA LEU A 379 -24.54 -10.46 3.51
C LEU A 379 -23.03 -10.71 3.41
N PRO A 380 -22.39 -10.62 2.22
CA PRO A 380 -20.94 -10.76 2.16
C PRO A 380 -20.19 -9.63 2.88
N LEU A 381 -20.71 -8.40 2.91
CA LEU A 381 -20.13 -7.31 3.69
C LEU A 381 -20.09 -7.61 5.19
N PHE A 382 -21.20 -8.13 5.74
CA PHE A 382 -21.28 -8.49 7.15
C PHE A 382 -20.18 -9.48 7.55
N PHE A 383 -20.00 -10.54 6.75
CA PHE A 383 -18.95 -11.53 7.02
C PHE A 383 -17.54 -10.96 6.82
N LEU A 384 -17.31 -10.06 5.85
CA LEU A 384 -16.00 -9.41 5.67
C LEU A 384 -15.61 -8.61 6.91
N CYS A 385 -16.51 -7.79 7.44
CA CYS A 385 -16.27 -7.00 8.66
C CYS A 385 -16.13 -7.87 9.91
N LEU A 386 -16.89 -8.98 10.00
CA LEU A 386 -16.74 -9.92 11.11
C LEU A 386 -15.37 -10.60 11.06
N PHE A 387 -14.94 -11.08 9.89
CA PHE A 387 -13.67 -11.78 9.78
C PHE A 387 -12.47 -10.83 9.94
N SER A 388 -12.59 -9.55 9.59
CA SER A 388 -11.54 -8.56 9.87
C SER A 388 -11.22 -8.43 11.37
N ALA A 389 -12.25 -8.49 12.21
CA ALA A 389 -12.09 -8.59 13.64
C ALA A 389 -11.49 -9.93 14.09
N VAL A 390 -11.96 -11.05 13.53
CA VAL A 390 -11.50 -12.38 13.94
C VAL A 390 -10.02 -12.59 13.65
N TYR A 391 -9.52 -12.31 12.44
CA TYR A 391 -8.11 -12.57 12.13
C TYR A 391 -7.15 -11.60 12.83
N SER A 392 -7.57 -10.36 13.11
CA SER A 392 -6.74 -9.38 13.82
C SER A 392 -6.61 -9.73 15.31
N LEU A 393 -7.72 -10.13 15.95
CA LEU A 393 -7.70 -10.67 17.30
C LEU A 393 -6.99 -12.02 17.38
N PHE A 394 -7.12 -12.87 16.36
CA PHE A 394 -6.35 -14.12 16.26
C PHE A 394 -4.85 -13.83 16.25
N LEU A 395 -4.39 -12.91 15.40
CA LEU A 395 -2.97 -12.54 15.35
C LEU A 395 -2.47 -11.94 16.68
N TYR A 396 -3.27 -11.09 17.34
CA TYR A 396 -2.90 -10.55 18.66
C TYR A 396 -2.84 -11.64 19.74
N SER A 397 -3.90 -12.43 19.88
CA SER A 397 -4.03 -13.42 20.94
C SER A 397 -2.99 -14.53 20.85
N TYR A 398 -2.74 -15.07 19.66
CA TYR A 398 -1.78 -16.15 19.50
C TYR A 398 -0.33 -15.69 19.63
N THR A 399 -0.01 -14.42 19.33
CA THR A 399 1.37 -13.92 19.50
C THR A 399 1.64 -13.42 20.92
N GLN A 400 0.69 -12.71 21.53
CA GLN A 400 0.92 -12.06 22.82
C GLN A 400 0.55 -12.94 24.01
N HIS A 401 -0.59 -13.65 23.97
CA HIS A 401 -1.06 -14.45 25.10
C HIS A 401 -0.47 -15.87 25.12
N GLY A 402 -0.61 -16.53 26.26
CA GLY A 402 -0.19 -17.91 26.47
C GLY A 402 1.16 -18.07 27.15
N VAL A 403 1.57 -19.33 27.30
CA VAL A 403 2.87 -19.69 27.87
C VAL A 403 3.95 -19.48 26.82
N LEU A 404 5.09 -18.96 27.27
CA LEU A 404 6.28 -18.76 26.43
C LEU A 404 6.78 -20.09 25.85
N CYS A 405 7.22 -20.05 24.59
CA CYS A 405 7.87 -21.20 23.97
C CYS A 405 9.22 -21.48 24.66
N SER A 406 9.47 -22.74 25.01
CA SER A 406 10.68 -23.16 25.75
C SER A 406 11.98 -22.97 24.98
N SER A 407 11.93 -22.77 23.66
CA SER A 407 13.11 -22.58 22.81
C SER A 407 13.74 -21.18 22.89
N LEU A 408 13.14 -20.25 23.64
CA LEU A 408 13.56 -18.85 23.69
C LEU A 408 14.57 -18.61 24.82
N TYR A 409 15.86 -18.84 24.53
CA TYR A 409 16.94 -18.70 25.54
C TYR A 409 17.52 -17.28 25.65
N SER A 410 17.44 -16.45 24.61
CA SER A 410 17.96 -15.08 24.63
C SER A 410 16.99 -14.09 23.99
N PHE A 411 16.74 -12.98 24.70
CA PHE A 411 15.91 -11.88 24.22
C PHE A 411 16.65 -10.56 24.43
N TYR A 412 16.76 -9.77 23.37
CA TYR A 412 17.22 -8.40 23.45
C TYR A 412 16.02 -7.45 23.65
N GLN A 413 16.19 -6.42 24.49
CA GLN A 413 15.17 -5.40 24.75
C GLN A 413 14.83 -4.58 23.50
N ILE A 414 13.75 -3.81 23.54
CA ILE A 414 13.31 -3.01 22.40
C ILE A 414 14.08 -1.70 22.36
N ASN A 415 14.64 -1.38 21.20
CA ASN A 415 15.34 -0.12 20.98
C ASN A 415 14.37 1.07 20.95
N TYR A 416 14.83 2.24 21.41
CA TYR A 416 14.06 3.49 21.26
C TYR A 416 13.68 3.79 19.80
N ARG A 417 14.54 3.41 18.84
CA ARG A 417 14.24 3.51 17.40
C ARG A 417 13.00 2.72 17.00
N GLU A 418 12.85 1.50 17.50
CA GLU A 418 11.70 0.64 17.17
C GLU A 418 10.41 1.25 17.70
N TYR A 419 10.43 1.83 18.90
CA TYR A 419 9.27 2.57 19.43
C TYR A 419 8.96 3.82 18.60
N LEU A 420 9.98 4.59 18.21
CA LEU A 420 9.79 5.76 17.36
C LEU A 420 9.18 5.36 16.01
N LEU A 421 9.64 4.27 15.41
CA LEU A 421 9.09 3.75 14.16
C LEU A 421 7.61 3.39 14.32
N LEU A 422 7.23 2.67 15.38
CA LEU A 422 5.84 2.28 15.64
C LEU A 422 4.94 3.50 15.92
N PHE A 423 5.45 4.46 16.69
CA PHE A 423 4.76 5.72 16.95
C PHE A 423 4.50 6.50 15.65
N LEU A 424 5.48 6.61 14.77
CA LEU A 424 5.33 7.31 13.49
C LEU A 424 4.37 6.62 12.50
N HIS A 425 4.04 5.34 12.69
CA HIS A 425 2.96 4.69 11.95
C HIS A 425 1.59 4.98 12.57
N TRP A 426 1.49 4.84 13.89
CA TRP A 426 0.23 4.93 14.62
C TRP A 426 -0.29 6.37 14.74
N PHE A 427 0.61 7.32 15.00
CA PHE A 427 0.27 8.73 15.20
C PHE A 427 -0.47 9.37 14.02
N PRO A 428 0.05 9.33 12.77
CA PRO A 428 -0.68 9.88 11.63
C PRO A 428 -1.99 9.14 11.37
N LEU A 429 -2.04 7.83 11.60
CA LEU A 429 -3.23 7.03 11.36
C LEU A 429 -4.43 7.48 12.21
N ASN A 430 -4.21 7.88 13.47
CA ASN A 430 -5.30 8.34 14.34
C ASN A 430 -5.54 9.84 14.28
N LEU A 431 -4.48 10.64 14.13
CA LEU A 431 -4.64 12.11 14.09
C LEU A 431 -5.35 12.60 12.84
N LEU A 432 -5.18 11.93 11.69
CA LEU A 432 -5.79 12.36 10.44
C LEU A 432 -7.33 12.37 10.50
N ILE A 433 -7.95 11.64 11.44
CA ILE A 433 -9.41 11.63 11.63
C ILE A 433 -9.94 12.98 12.06
N LEU A 434 -9.19 13.66 12.94
CA LEU A 434 -9.58 14.98 13.45
C LEU A 434 -9.72 16.01 12.32
N LYS A 435 -9.03 15.78 11.19
CA LYS A 435 -9.13 16.61 9.98
C LYS A 435 -9.39 15.75 8.74
N SER A 436 -10.44 14.93 8.82
CA SER A 436 -10.87 14.03 7.73
C SER A 436 -11.24 14.75 6.43
N GLU A 437 -11.55 16.05 6.48
CA GLU A 437 -11.80 16.90 5.31
C GLU A 437 -10.70 16.83 4.25
N LEU A 438 -9.42 16.73 4.67
CA LEU A 438 -8.26 16.62 3.78
C LEU A 438 -8.33 15.42 2.84
N VAL A 439 -9.03 14.39 3.30
CA VAL A 439 -9.01 13.05 2.73
C VAL A 439 -10.32 12.80 1.97
N ILE A 440 -11.44 13.34 2.46
CA ILE A 440 -12.77 13.13 1.88
C ILE A 440 -13.03 14.08 0.72
N LEU A 441 -12.67 15.37 0.81
CA LEU A 441 -13.15 16.40 -0.13
C LEU A 441 -12.26 16.58 -1.37
N TRP A 442 -12.06 15.51 -2.15
CA TRP A 442 -11.12 15.52 -3.28
C TRP A 442 -11.76 15.52 -4.69
N ILE A 443 -13.06 15.29 -4.77
CA ILE A 443 -13.93 15.25 -5.96
C ILE A 443 -15.19 15.98 -5.51
#